data_AF-A0A009LLD8-F1
#
_entry.id   AF-A0A009LLD8-F1
#
_cell.length_a   1.000
_cell.length_b   1.000
_cell.length_c   1.000
_cell.angle_alpha   90.00
_cell.angle_beta   90.00
_cell.angle_gamma   90.00
#
_symmetry.space_group_name_H-M   'P 1'
#
loop_
_entity.id
_entity.type
_entity.pdbx_description
1 polymer ?
#
loop_
_entity_poly.entity_id
_entity_poly.type
_entity_poly.pdbx_seq_one_letter_code
_entity_poly.pdbx_strand_id
1 'polypeptide(L)'
;MNSVHEIIAKIHNEWEIEPKKAIQRGMECPFPLQCSLNLKSKIYSQIPQVLLPKVLEDFYTVSNGADLFKDQEYGQWGLKLYSIEEVIFASKIYKI
;
A
#
# COMPACT_ATOMS: atom_id res chain seq x y z
N MET A 1 16.15 10.68 -3.34
CA MET A 1 15.04 9.78 -2.97
C MET A 1 13.96 9.97 -4.01
N ASN A 2 13.40 8.89 -4.53
CA ASN A 2 12.26 8.98 -5.45
C ASN A 2 11.06 9.56 -4.70
N SER A 3 10.23 10.35 -5.38
CA SER A 3 9.01 10.88 -4.77
C SER A 3 8.01 9.74 -4.50
N VAL A 4 7.13 9.90 -3.50
CA VAL A 4 6.09 8.90 -3.21
C VAL A 4 5.20 8.66 -4.44
N HIS A 5 4.96 9.71 -5.23
CA HIS A 5 4.22 9.65 -6.49
C HIS A 5 4.91 8.75 -7.53
N GLU A 6 6.23 8.89 -7.70
CA GLU A 6 7.01 8.02 -8.61
C GLU A 6 6.98 6.57 -8.16
N ILE A 7 7.09 6.30 -6.86
CA ILE A 7 7.05 4.95 -6.32
C ILE A 7 5.67 4.32 -6.55
N ILE A 8 4.60 5.07 -6.27
CA ILE A 8 3.22 4.60 -6.49
C ILE A 8 2.97 4.34 -7.98
N ALA A 9 3.38 5.24 -8.87
CA ALA A 9 3.23 5.05 -10.31
C ALA A 9 3.99 3.80 -10.79
N LYS A 10 5.19 3.56 -10.24
CA LYS A 10 5.96 2.35 -10.53
C LYS A 10 5.24 1.10 -10.04
N ILE A 11 4.71 1.10 -8.82
CA ILE A 11 3.93 -0.03 -8.27
C ILE A 11 2.72 -0.32 -9.15
N HIS A 12 1.94 0.71 -9.50
CA HIS A 12 0.77 0.57 -10.36
C HIS A 12 1.15 -0.10 -11.69
N ASN A 13 2.12 0.47 -12.39
CA ASN A 13 2.49 0.00 -13.73
C ASN A 13 3.15 -1.38 -13.74
N GLU A 14 3.85 -1.76 -12.68
CA GLU A 14 4.61 -3.00 -12.65
C GLU A 14 3.88 -4.15 -11.94
N TRP A 15 3.08 -3.88 -10.91
CA TRP A 15 2.59 -4.89 -9.98
C TRP A 15 1.08 -4.89 -9.78
N GLU A 16 0.36 -3.86 -10.23
CA GLU A 16 -1.10 -3.79 -10.09
C GLU A 16 -1.84 -4.30 -11.33
N ILE A 17 -1.31 -4.06 -12.52
CA ILE A 17 -1.97 -4.43 -13.78
C ILE A 17 -2.13 -5.95 -13.91
N GLU A 18 -1.05 -6.70 -13.73
CA GLU A 18 -1.07 -8.17 -13.83
C GLU A 18 -0.27 -8.82 -12.68
N PRO A 19 -0.77 -9.92 -12.09
CA PRO A 19 -0.02 -10.69 -11.11
C PRO A 19 1.24 -11.27 -11.73
N LYS A 20 2.35 -11.23 -10.99
CA LYS A 20 3.63 -11.75 -11.48
C LYS A 20 4.48 -12.38 -10.39
N LYS A 21 5.38 -13.25 -10.81
CA LYS A 21 6.32 -13.91 -9.91
C LYS A 21 7.56 -13.03 -9.71
N ALA A 22 7.89 -12.77 -8.46
CA ALA A 22 9.11 -12.05 -8.10
C ALA A 22 10.34 -12.95 -8.24
N ILE A 23 11.49 -12.39 -8.63
CA ILE A 23 12.78 -13.10 -8.60
C ILE A 23 13.56 -12.59 -7.39
N GLN A 24 13.89 -13.49 -6.46
CA GLN A 24 14.70 -13.18 -5.29
C GLN A 24 15.92 -14.11 -5.26
N ARG A 25 17.13 -13.51 -5.26
CA ARG A 25 18.41 -14.26 -5.26
C ARG A 25 18.50 -15.30 -6.39
N GLY A 26 17.98 -14.96 -7.57
CA GLY A 26 17.97 -15.83 -8.74
C GLY A 26 16.91 -16.94 -8.71
N MET A 27 16.10 -17.04 -7.65
CA MET A 27 15.00 -17.98 -7.56
C MET A 27 13.66 -17.27 -7.79
N GLU A 28 12.81 -17.88 -8.59
CA GLU A 28 11.45 -17.39 -8.83
C GLU A 28 10.55 -17.73 -7.62
N CYS A 29 9.81 -16.75 -7.13
CA CYS A 29 8.75 -16.93 -6.16
C CYS A 29 7.66 -17.82 -6.79
N PRO A 30 7.26 -18.93 -6.18
CA PRO A 30 6.30 -19.84 -6.79
C PRO A 30 4.90 -19.21 -6.91
N PHE A 31 4.62 -18.17 -6.12
CA PHE A 31 3.32 -17.52 -6.03
C PHE A 31 3.22 -16.26 -6.91
N PRO A 32 2.13 -16.09 -7.68
CA PRO A 32 1.87 -14.87 -8.43
C PRO A 32 1.45 -13.76 -7.46
N LEU A 33 2.30 -12.74 -7.34
CA LEU A 33 2.10 -11.61 -6.44
C LEU A 33 1.50 -10.43 -7.19
N GLN A 34 0.57 -9.72 -6.55
CA GLN A 34 -0.02 -8.49 -7.08
C GLN A 34 -0.08 -7.42 -5.99
N CYS A 35 -0.01 -6.16 -6.41
CA CYS A 35 -0.32 -5.01 -5.58
C CYS A 35 -1.71 -4.48 -5.92
N SER A 36 -2.40 -3.89 -4.95
CA SER A 36 -3.67 -3.20 -5.15
C SER A 36 -3.63 -1.89 -4.37
N LEU A 37 -3.72 -0.79 -5.09
CA LEU A 37 -3.71 0.55 -4.51
C LEU A 37 -5.14 1.04 -4.38
N ASN A 38 -5.50 1.54 -3.20
CA ASN A 38 -6.78 2.23 -3.03
C ASN A 38 -6.64 3.68 -3.51
N LEU A 39 -6.49 3.87 -4.82
CA LEU A 39 -6.33 5.20 -5.42
C LEU A 39 -7.55 6.06 -5.10
N LYS A 40 -7.32 7.23 -4.50
CA LYS A 40 -8.42 8.09 -4.06
C LYS A 40 -9.16 8.70 -5.25
N SER A 41 -10.49 8.57 -5.26
CA SER A 41 -11.40 9.46 -6.01
C SER A 41 -11.94 10.62 -5.17
N LYS A 42 -11.69 10.62 -3.84
CA LYS A 42 -12.17 11.65 -2.91
C LYS A 42 -11.07 12.11 -1.96
N ILE A 43 -10.97 13.42 -1.79
CA ILE A 43 -10.10 14.08 -0.81
C ILE A 43 -10.70 13.82 0.58
N TYR A 44 -9.96 13.11 1.43
CA TYR A 44 -10.36 12.89 2.82
C TYR A 44 -9.90 14.10 3.61
N SER A 45 -10.83 15.00 3.94
CA SER A 45 -10.59 16.24 4.70
C SER A 45 -10.29 16.00 6.19
N GLN A 46 -10.17 14.74 6.61
CA GLN A 46 -10.05 14.34 8.00
C GLN A 46 -8.91 13.33 8.17
N ILE A 47 -7.69 13.70 7.74
CA ILE A 47 -6.53 13.18 8.47
C ILE A 47 -6.68 13.78 9.88
N PRO A 48 -6.72 12.97 10.96
CA PRO A 48 -6.75 13.50 12.32
C PRO A 48 -5.67 14.56 12.49
N GLN A 49 -5.83 15.50 13.42
CA GLN A 49 -4.78 16.48 13.80
C GLN A 49 -3.55 15.82 14.46
N VAL A 50 -3.18 14.62 14.02
CA VAL A 50 -2.02 13.86 14.40
C VAL A 50 -0.94 14.21 13.38
N LEU A 51 0.22 14.64 13.88
CA LEU A 51 1.42 14.83 13.07
C LEU A 51 1.83 13.48 12.49
N LEU A 52 1.47 13.23 11.23
CA LEU A 52 1.98 12.08 10.49
C LEU A 52 3.37 12.44 9.94
N PRO A 53 4.29 11.46 9.83
CA PRO A 53 5.50 11.67 9.05
C PRO A 53 5.13 12.10 7.63
N LYS A 54 5.85 13.10 7.09
CA LYS A 54 5.53 13.71 5.79
C LYS A 54 5.36 12.69 4.65
N VAL A 55 6.19 11.65 4.64
CA VAL A 55 6.14 10.56 3.65
C VAL A 55 4.81 9.80 3.70
N LEU A 56 4.25 9.61 4.89
CA LEU A 56 2.98 8.93 5.09
C LEU A 56 1.80 9.84 4.72
N GLU A 57 1.89 11.15 5.02
CA GLU A 57 0.94 12.13 4.50
C GLU A 57 0.90 12.12 2.98
N ASP A 58 2.07 12.20 2.34
CA ASP A 58 2.21 12.21 0.88
C ASP A 58 1.64 10.91 0.27
N PHE A 59 1.85 9.76 0.91
CA PHE A 59 1.20 8.50 0.51
C PHE A 59 -0.33 8.63 0.53
N TYR A 60 -0.88 9.13 1.63
CA TYR A 60 -2.33 9.31 1.77
C TYR A 60 -2.92 10.39 0.86
N THR A 61 -2.12 11.26 0.24
CA THR A 61 -2.60 12.15 -0.82
C THR A 61 -2.91 11.40 -2.12
N VAL A 62 -2.27 10.25 -2.34
CA VAL A 62 -2.38 9.48 -3.59
C VAL A 62 -3.24 8.23 -3.40
N SER A 63 -3.07 7.50 -2.28
CA SER A 63 -3.72 6.22 -2.03
C SER A 63 -4.20 6.10 -0.57
N ASN A 64 -5.44 5.66 -0.35
CA ASN A 64 -6.01 5.43 0.99
C ASN A 64 -5.83 3.99 1.45
N GLY A 65 -4.57 3.59 1.61
CA GLY A 65 -4.19 2.21 1.93
C GLY A 65 -3.93 1.37 0.67
N ALA A 66 -3.33 0.21 0.88
CA ALA A 66 -2.90 -0.67 -0.20
C ALA A 66 -2.66 -2.10 0.31
N ASP A 67 -2.88 -3.08 -0.54
CA ASP A 67 -2.32 -4.43 -0.38
C ASP A 67 -1.10 -4.55 -1.31
N LEU A 68 0.05 -4.93 -0.76
CA LEU A 68 1.31 -4.98 -1.49
C LEU A 68 1.82 -6.42 -1.57
N PHE A 69 2.14 -6.87 -2.78
CA PHE A 69 2.75 -8.18 -3.06
C PHE A 69 1.98 -9.35 -2.44
N LYS A 70 0.65 -9.27 -2.49
CA LYS A 70 -0.24 -10.32 -2.00
C LYS A 70 -0.34 -11.41 -3.05
N ASP A 71 -0.25 -12.65 -2.61
CA ASP A 71 -0.49 -13.80 -3.48
C ASP A 71 -1.95 -13.82 -3.94
N GLN A 72 -2.16 -13.94 -5.25
CA GLN A 72 -3.49 -13.97 -5.85
C GLN A 72 -4.20 -15.32 -5.70
N GLU A 73 -3.46 -16.42 -5.57
CA GLU A 73 -4.06 -17.74 -5.58
C GLU A 73 -4.66 -18.09 -4.22
N TYR A 74 -3.91 -17.83 -3.13
CA TYR A 74 -4.32 -18.19 -1.78
C TYR A 74 -4.56 -16.98 -0.87
N GLY A 75 -4.34 -15.75 -1.36
CA GLY A 75 -4.49 -14.53 -0.56
C GLY A 75 -3.47 -14.40 0.56
N GLN A 76 -2.39 -15.18 0.52
CA GLN A 76 -1.36 -15.25 1.56
C GLN A 76 -0.28 -14.18 1.34
N TRP A 77 0.50 -13.95 2.38
CA TRP A 77 1.68 -13.08 2.37
C TRP A 77 1.35 -11.61 2.00
N GLY A 78 2.40 -10.88 1.64
CA GLY A 78 2.32 -9.46 1.34
C GLY A 78 2.26 -8.57 2.59
N LEU A 79 1.97 -7.31 2.35
CA LEU A 79 1.84 -6.28 3.36
C LEU A 79 0.55 -5.50 3.12
N LYS A 80 -0.15 -5.15 4.19
CA LYS A 80 -1.29 -4.23 4.13
C LYS A 80 -0.89 -2.88 4.71
N LEU A 81 -0.97 -1.84 3.88
CA LEU A 81 -0.96 -0.45 4.32
C LEU A 81 -2.40 -0.06 4.66
N TYR A 82 -2.63 0.28 5.92
CA TYR A 82 -3.96 0.63 6.40
C TYR A 82 -4.48 1.91 5.78
N SER A 83 -5.79 1.95 5.52
CA SER A 83 -6.48 3.19 5.22
C SER A 83 -6.44 4.13 6.42
N ILE A 84 -6.72 5.42 6.21
CA ILE A 84 -6.79 6.39 7.32
C ILE A 84 -7.80 5.94 8.39
N GLU A 85 -8.94 5.38 7.97
CA GLU A 85 -9.97 4.87 8.87
C GLU A 85 -9.47 3.70 9.71
N GLU A 86 -8.75 2.76 9.07
CA GLU A 86 -8.15 1.62 9.75
C GLU A 86 -7.07 2.07 10.74
N VAL A 87 -6.28 3.09 10.42
CA VAL A 87 -5.30 3.69 11.34
C VAL A 87 -6.00 4.35 12.54
N ILE A 88 -7.05 5.14 12.32
CA ILE A 88 -7.83 5.78 13.40
C ILE A 88 -8.47 4.73 14.31
N PHE A 89 -8.97 3.64 13.72
CA PHE A 89 -9.54 2.55 14.48
C PHE A 89 -8.48 1.81 15.28
N ALA A 90 -7.36 1.47 14.65
CA ALA A 90 -6.25 0.78 15.29
C ALA A 90 -5.62 1.60 16.44
N SER A 91 -5.48 2.92 16.29
CA SER A 91 -4.92 3.77 17.34
C SER A 91 -5.77 3.79 18.62
N LYS A 92 -7.10 3.71 18.48
CA LYS A 92 -8.03 3.60 19.61
C LYS A 92 -7.91 2.25 20.34
N ILE A 93 -7.63 1.17 19.60
CA ILE A 93 -7.52 -0.18 20.16
C ILE A 93 -6.18 -0.39 20.83
N TYR A 94 -5.09 -0.07 20.12
CA TYR A 94 -3.74 -0.46 20.51
C TYR A 94 -3.04 0.56 21.40
N LYS A 95 -3.67 1.70 21.74
CA LYS A 95 -3.10 2.81 22.54
C LYS A 95 -1.63 3.07 22.18
N ILE A 96 -1.36 3.22 20.90
CA ILE A 96 -0.05 3.57 20.36
C ILE A 96 0.21 5.05 20.60
#